data_AF-A0A452ZB26-F1
#
_entry.id   AF-A0A452ZB26-F1
#
_cell.length_a   1.000
_cell.length_b   1.000
_cell.length_c   1.000
_cell.angle_alpha   90.00
_cell.angle_beta   90.00
_cell.angle_gamma   90.00
#
_symmetry.space_group_name_H-M   'P 1'
#
loop_
_entity.id
_entity.type
_entity.pdbx_description
1 polymer ?
#
loop_
_entity_poly.entity_id
_entity_poly.type
_entity_poly.pdbx_seq_one_letter_code
_entity_poly.pdbx_strand_id
1 'polypeptide(L)' 'MDDQLMRVIFPLLKRLSLQNDVRPALHDAFHMPEWFQRNGIPQIDRAM' A
#
# COMPACT_ATOMS: atom_id res chain seq x y z
N MET A 1 16.26 14.88 -2.61
CA MET A 1 15.46 15.33 -1.45
C MET A 1 14.20 14.48 -1.27
N ASP A 2 13.53 14.06 -2.36
CA ASP A 2 12.33 13.21 -2.28
C ASP A 2 12.56 11.77 -1.78
N ASP A 3 13.76 11.22 -2.02
CA ASP A 3 14.13 9.84 -1.63
C ASP A 3 14.03 9.59 -0.12
N GLN A 4 14.31 10.63 0.69
CA GLN A 4 14.21 10.51 2.15
C GLN A 4 12.75 10.44 2.60
N LEU A 5 11.86 11.20 1.96
CA LEU A 5 10.43 11.16 2.25
C LEU A 5 9.83 9.80 1.86
N MET A 6 10.22 9.29 0.69
CA MET A 6 9.85 7.96 0.23
C MET A 6 10.26 6.85 1.20
N ARG A 7 11.49 6.92 1.76
CA ARG A 7 11.96 5.97 2.77
C ARG A 7 11.13 5.96 4.06
N VAL A 8 10.43 7.05 4.37
CA VAL A 8 9.53 7.14 5.53
C VAL A 8 8.10 6.76 5.15
N ILE A 9 7.60 7.23 4.00
CA ILE A 9 6.23 6.97 3.55
C ILE A 9 6.03 5.50 3.16
N PHE A 10 6.97 4.87 2.44
CA PHE A 10 6.82 3.48 2.00
C PHE A 10 6.59 2.47 3.14
N PRO A 11 7.38 2.44 4.24
CA PRO A 11 7.13 1.53 5.35
C PRO A 11 5.82 1.85 6.09
N LEU A 12 5.41 3.11 6.16
CA LEU A 12 4.11 3.50 6.71
C LEU A 12 2.96 2.99 5.83
N LEU A 13 3.06 3.17 4.52
CA LEU A 13 2.08 2.69 3.55
C LEU A 13 1.95 1.17 3.62
N LYS A 14 3.07 0.46 3.75
CA LYS A 14 3.09 -1.01 3.90
C LYS A 14 2.36 -1.42 5.17
N ARG A 15 2.66 -0.77 6.30
CA ARG A 15 2.03 -1.07 7.59
C ARG A 15 0.54 -0.73 7.61
N LEU A 16 0.14 0.34 6.94
CA LEU A 16 -1.27 0.68 6.73
C LEU A 16 -1.94 -0.39 5.87
N SER A 17 -1.33 -0.81 4.76
CA SER A 17 -1.89 -1.82 3.86
C SER A 17 -2.10 -3.21 4.50
N LEU A 18 -1.39 -3.51 5.58
CA LEU A 18 -1.59 -4.74 6.37
C LEU A 18 -2.80 -4.64 7.31
N GLN A 19 -3.37 -3.45 7.50
CA GLN A 19 -4.60 -3.24 8.27
C GLN A 19 -5.83 -3.46 7.40
N ASN A 20 -6.89 -4.01 8.00
CA ASN A 20 -8.00 -4.63 7.27
C ASN A 20 -8.81 -3.65 6.41
N ASP A 21 -8.93 -2.38 6.83
CA ASP A 21 -9.85 -1.39 6.25
C ASP A 21 -9.23 -0.37 5.29
N VAL A 22 -7.91 -0.23 5.23
CA VAL A 22 -7.28 0.87 4.46
C VAL A 22 -6.71 0.42 3.12
N ARG A 23 -6.67 -0.89 2.84
CA ARG A 23 -6.27 -1.46 1.54
C ARG A 23 -7.02 -0.83 0.35
N PRO A 24 -8.37 -0.73 0.36
CA PRO A 24 -9.09 -0.11 -0.75
C PRO A 24 -8.81 1.39 -0.86
N ALA A 25 -8.72 2.10 0.28
CA ALA A 25 -8.41 3.53 0.29
C ALA A 25 -7.00 3.83 -0.24
N LEU A 26 -6.01 2.98 0.06
CA LEU A 26 -4.65 3.11 -0.45
C LEU A 26 -4.56 2.75 -1.95
N HIS A 27 -5.32 1.76 -2.40
CA HIS A 27 -5.37 1.41 -3.82
C HIS A 27 -6.01 2.55 -4.66
N ASP A 28 -7.06 3.17 -4.14
CA ASP A 28 -7.75 4.31 -4.75
C ASP A 28 -6.90 5.60 -4.69
N ALA A 29 -6.20 5.86 -3.59
CA ALA A 29 -5.40 7.08 -3.46
C ALA A 29 -4.09 7.04 -4.27
N PHE A 30 -3.45 5.88 -4.38
CA PHE A 30 -2.10 5.77 -4.96
C PHE A 30 -2.07 5.12 -6.34
N HIS A 31 -3.11 4.37 -6.75
CA HIS A 31 -3.18 3.69 -8.05
C HIS A 31 -1.88 2.92 -8.45
N MET A 32 -1.15 2.37 -7.47
CA MET A 32 0.15 1.70 -7.67
C MET A 32 0.08 0.19 -7.37
N PRO A 33 -0.67 -0.59 -8.17
CA PRO A 33 -0.92 -2.01 -7.91
C PRO A 33 0.35 -2.87 -7.86
N GLU A 34 1.33 -2.57 -8.74
CA GLU A 34 2.60 -3.31 -8.79
C GLU A 34 3.43 -3.16 -7.51
N TRP A 35 3.35 -2.00 -6.86
CA TRP A 35 4.04 -1.78 -5.58
C TRP A 35 3.44 -2.66 -4.48
N PHE A 36 2.11 -2.76 -4.40
CA PHE A 36 1.45 -3.63 -3.43
C PHE A 36 1.83 -5.10 -3.64
N GLN A 37 1.79 -5.58 -4.88
CA GLN A 37 2.19 -6.95 -5.21
C GLN A 37 3.65 -7.24 -4.85
N ARG A 38 4.59 -6.34 -5.20
CA ARG A 38 6.03 -6.49 -4.85
C ARG A 38 6.28 -6.48 -3.35
N ASN A 39 5.40 -5.84 -2.57
CA ASN A 39 5.50 -5.78 -1.11
C ASN A 39 4.76 -6.94 -0.40
N GLY A 40 4.18 -7.88 -1.15
CA GLY A 40 3.44 -9.02 -0.61
C GLY A 40 2.05 -8.65 -0.06
N ILE A 41 1.51 -7.50 -0.48
CA ILE A 41 0.18 -7.05 -0.08
C ILE A 41 -0.81 -7.59 -1.11
N PRO A 42 -1.75 -8.47 -0.73
CA PRO A 42 -2.76 -8.98 -1.65
C PRO A 42 -3.61 -7.82 -2.15
N GLN A 43 -3.80 -7.76 -3.47
CA GLN A 43 -4.34 -6.61 -4.20
C GLN A 43 -5.86 -6.50 -4.09
N ILE A 44 -6.40 -6.52 -2.86
CA ILE A 44 -7.81 -6.70 -2.48
C ILE A 44 -8.09 -8.19 -2.24
N ASP A 45 -8.27 -8.53 -0.96
CA ASP A 45 -9.04 -9.71 -0.60
C ASP A 45 -10.48 -9.38 -1.00
N ARG A 46 -10.85 -9.81 -2.22
CA ARG A 46 -12.24 -9.80 -2.63
C ARG A 46 -12.88 -10.95 -1.85
N ALA A 47 -13.27 -10.67 -0.61
CA ALA A 47 -14.23 -11.50 0.10
C ALA A 47 -15.57 -11.40 -0.64
N MET A 48 -15.69 -12.16 -1.73
CA MET A 48 -16.93 -12.66 -2.32
C MET A 48 -16.66 -14.05 -2.86
#